data_AF-A0A6N7HDB1-F1
#
_entry.id   AF-A0A6N7HDB1-F1
#
_cell.length_a   1.000
_cell.length_b   1.000
_cell.length_c   1.000
_cell.angle_alpha   90.00
_cell.angle_beta   90.00
_cell.angle_gamma   90.00
#
_symmetry.space_group_name_H-M   'P 1'
#
loop_
_entity.id
_entity.type
_entity.pdbx_description
1 polymer ?
#
loop_
_entity_poly.entity_id
_entity_poly.type
_entity_poly.pdbx_seq_one_letter_code
_entity_poly.pdbx_strand_id
1 'polypeptide(L)'
;MWQLAEKYSWADKDPDFVCTIAVVTDISASDLVRIYGGDTDDVTLLAFNDAWPAQADFGTRFNVQVFTDDTFTVAIEPNGWTGDVPEIARRASAHGHFVSAYWSMSGGSRITEATTGKVTAHFDPFAVGYPGGMGDLQPNWVEDAPFDLDRPNASCLAAVELRTGLEIKAEWFGRELPTYRIPDPDTLLKDVANARLP
;
A
#
# COMPACT_ATOMS: atom_id res chain seq x y z
N MET A 1 -0.99 9.90 19.63
CA MET A 1 -0.12 9.20 18.67
C MET A 1 -0.02 7.72 19.01
N TRP A 2 0.48 7.32 20.18
CA TRP A 2 0.46 5.92 20.65
C TRP A 2 -0.94 5.26 20.68
N GLN A 3 -1.98 6.02 21.02
CA GLN A 3 -3.37 5.55 20.97
C GLN A 3 -3.82 5.14 19.56
N LEU A 4 -3.22 5.71 18.50
CA LEU A 4 -3.56 5.38 17.12
C LEU A 4 -2.97 4.03 16.72
N ALA A 5 -1.71 3.74 17.07
CA ALA A 5 -1.14 2.41 16.86
C ALA A 5 -1.87 1.33 17.69
N GLU A 6 -2.32 1.64 18.90
CA GLU A 6 -3.06 0.67 19.73
C GLU A 6 -4.37 0.20 19.09
N LYS A 7 -5.10 1.10 18.41
CA LYS A 7 -6.29 0.79 17.60
C LYS A 7 -6.02 -0.29 16.55
N TYR A 8 -4.82 -0.29 15.98
CA TYR A 8 -4.40 -1.21 14.93
C TYR A 8 -3.68 -2.47 15.41
N SER A 9 -3.61 -2.70 16.73
CA SER A 9 -2.93 -3.86 17.32
C SER A 9 -3.43 -5.23 16.82
N TRP A 10 -4.58 -5.29 16.14
CA TRP A 10 -5.05 -6.49 15.46
C TRP A 10 -4.14 -6.90 14.29
N ALA A 11 -3.46 -5.96 13.64
CA ALA A 11 -2.59 -6.21 12.48
C ALA A 11 -1.27 -6.93 12.84
N ASP A 12 -0.87 -6.90 14.11
CA ASP A 12 0.35 -7.57 14.59
C ASP A 12 0.04 -8.93 15.27
N LYS A 13 -1.24 -9.34 15.36
CA LYS A 13 -1.61 -10.62 15.99
C LYS A 13 -1.37 -11.83 15.10
N ASP A 14 -1.41 -11.62 13.79
CA ASP A 14 -1.18 -12.65 12.79
C ASP A 14 0.20 -12.44 12.15
N PRO A 15 1.18 -13.33 12.42
CA PRO A 15 2.53 -13.20 11.86
C PRO A 15 2.57 -13.40 10.34
N ASP A 16 1.54 -14.00 9.75
CA ASP A 16 1.44 -14.23 8.31
C ASP A 16 0.67 -13.08 7.60
N PHE A 17 0.27 -12.04 8.35
CA PHE A 17 -0.39 -10.88 7.77
C PHE A 17 0.61 -10.03 6.99
N VAL A 18 0.63 -10.23 5.68
CA VAL A 18 1.55 -9.59 4.73
C VAL A 18 0.74 -8.81 3.72
N CYS A 19 1.00 -7.52 3.59
CA CYS A 19 0.10 -6.65 2.85
C CYS A 19 0.82 -5.41 2.30
N THR A 20 0.31 -4.93 1.17
CA THR A 20 0.33 -3.50 0.87
C THR A 20 -1.08 -2.96 0.98
N ILE A 21 -1.25 -1.82 1.64
CA ILE A 21 -2.50 -1.06 1.61
C ILE A 21 -2.21 0.34 1.08
N ALA A 22 -2.99 0.80 0.11
CA ALA A 22 -2.93 2.14 -0.43
C ALA A 22 -4.29 2.82 -0.35
N VAL A 23 -4.28 4.10 0.01
CA VAL A 23 -5.45 4.96 0.09
C VAL A 23 -5.22 6.13 -0.86
N VAL A 24 -6.21 6.37 -1.71
CA VAL A 24 -6.12 7.36 -2.79
C VAL A 24 -7.38 8.22 -2.81
N THR A 25 -7.20 9.52 -3.01
CA THR A 25 -8.30 10.48 -3.20
C THR A 25 -8.39 10.93 -4.65
N ASP A 26 -9.56 11.44 -5.05
CA ASP A 26 -9.81 12.01 -6.37
C ASP A 26 -9.52 11.06 -7.54
N ILE A 27 -9.73 9.76 -7.33
CA ILE A 27 -9.60 8.71 -8.36
C ILE A 27 -10.73 7.68 -8.23
N SER A 28 -11.20 7.15 -9.36
CA SER A 28 -12.15 6.05 -9.37
C SER A 28 -11.48 4.71 -9.11
N ALA A 29 -12.22 3.72 -8.58
CA ALA A 29 -11.73 2.35 -8.44
C ALA A 29 -11.24 1.77 -9.77
N SER A 30 -11.98 1.99 -10.86
CA SER A 30 -11.62 1.52 -12.19
C SER A 30 -10.31 2.11 -12.72
N ASP A 31 -10.06 3.40 -12.46
CA ASP A 31 -8.81 4.03 -12.89
C ASP A 31 -7.62 3.55 -12.05
N LEU A 32 -7.83 3.33 -10.74
CA LEU A 32 -6.80 2.75 -9.88
C LEU A 32 -6.43 1.32 -10.33
N VAL A 33 -7.43 0.48 -10.66
CA VAL A 33 -7.20 -0.86 -11.23
C VAL A 33 -6.35 -0.79 -12.50
N ARG A 34 -6.63 0.14 -13.41
CA ARG A 34 -5.84 0.32 -14.64
C ARG A 34 -4.42 0.79 -14.37
N ILE A 35 -4.22 1.66 -13.38
CA ILE A 35 -2.88 2.10 -12.96
C ILE A 35 -2.05 0.92 -12.45
N TYR A 36 -2.69 0.02 -11.70
CA TYR A 36 -2.08 -1.23 -11.23
C TYR A 36 -1.92 -2.28 -12.35
N GLY A 37 -2.37 -2.00 -13.57
CA GLY A 37 -2.26 -2.89 -14.72
C GLY A 37 -3.32 -3.99 -14.78
N GLY A 38 -4.39 -3.87 -13.99
CA GLY A 38 -5.53 -4.80 -14.00
C GLY A 38 -6.52 -4.49 -15.11
N ASP A 39 -7.32 -5.51 -15.45
CA ASP A 39 -8.49 -5.38 -16.32
C ASP A 39 -9.74 -5.17 -15.46
N THR A 40 -10.51 -4.12 -15.74
CA THR A 40 -11.72 -3.77 -14.97
C THR A 40 -12.87 -4.74 -15.22
N ASP A 41 -12.82 -5.50 -16.31
CA ASP A 41 -13.86 -6.47 -16.67
C ASP A 41 -13.56 -7.87 -16.08
N ASP A 42 -12.33 -8.13 -15.63
CA ASP A 42 -11.90 -9.38 -14.99
C ASP A 42 -11.88 -9.25 -13.45
N VAL A 43 -13.07 -9.18 -12.87
CA VAL A 43 -13.28 -9.01 -11.43
C VAL A 43 -13.83 -10.28 -10.78
N THR A 44 -13.26 -10.65 -9.62
CA THR A 44 -13.79 -11.70 -8.74
C THR A 44 -13.94 -11.15 -7.33
N LEU A 45 -14.95 -11.61 -6.58
CA LEU A 45 -15.09 -11.27 -5.16
C LEU A 45 -14.35 -12.31 -4.33
N LEU A 46 -13.35 -11.89 -3.55
CA LEU A 46 -12.54 -12.76 -2.70
C LEU A 46 -12.33 -12.12 -1.32
N ALA A 47 -12.27 -12.95 -0.27
CA ALA A 47 -11.75 -12.52 1.02
C ALA A 47 -10.21 -12.37 0.95
N PHE A 48 -9.61 -11.62 1.89
CA PHE A 48 -8.17 -11.34 1.89
C PHE A 48 -7.30 -12.61 1.79
N ASN A 49 -7.63 -13.63 2.57
CA ASN A 49 -6.86 -14.90 2.58
C ASN A 49 -7.00 -15.69 1.28
N ASP A 50 -8.14 -15.59 0.59
CA ASP A 50 -8.38 -16.25 -0.70
C ASP A 50 -7.78 -15.46 -1.87
N ALA A 51 -7.49 -14.18 -1.66
CA ALA A 51 -6.90 -13.28 -2.65
C ALA A 51 -5.35 -13.35 -2.68
N TRP A 52 -4.72 -14.26 -1.94
CA TRP A 52 -3.29 -14.51 -2.08
C TRP A 52 -2.92 -14.96 -3.51
N PRO A 53 -1.76 -14.54 -4.05
CA PRO A 53 -1.30 -15.04 -5.34
C PRO A 53 -1.10 -16.57 -5.26
N ALA A 54 -1.56 -17.29 -6.29
CA ALA A 54 -1.31 -18.73 -6.37
C ALA A 54 0.20 -18.99 -6.50
N GLN A 55 0.68 -20.13 -5.99
CA GLN A 55 2.11 -20.47 -6.00
C GLN A 55 2.75 -20.38 -7.42
N ALA A 56 2.00 -20.75 -8.45
CA ALA A 56 2.46 -20.71 -9.84
C ALA A 56 2.61 -19.28 -10.41
N ASP A 57 2.00 -18.29 -9.75
CA ASP A 57 1.98 -16.90 -10.20
C ASP A 57 3.03 -16.02 -9.51
N PHE A 58 3.64 -16.50 -8.43
CA PHE A 58 4.62 -15.74 -7.64
C PHE A 58 5.71 -15.15 -8.53
N GLY A 59 5.90 -13.82 -8.44
CA GLY A 59 6.87 -13.06 -9.23
C GLY A 59 6.46 -12.80 -10.68
N THR A 60 5.22 -13.12 -11.07
CA THR A 60 4.69 -12.82 -12.40
C THR A 60 3.35 -12.12 -12.36
N ARG A 61 2.49 -12.46 -11.40
CA ARG A 61 1.19 -11.84 -11.17
C ARG A 61 0.87 -11.78 -9.68
N PHE A 62 0.09 -10.75 -9.33
CA PHE A 62 -0.46 -10.55 -8.01
C PHE A 62 -1.97 -10.32 -8.12
N ASN A 63 -2.62 -10.18 -6.97
CA ASN A 63 -3.99 -9.72 -6.88
C ASN A 63 -4.02 -8.40 -6.12
N VAL A 64 -4.95 -7.52 -6.50
CA VAL A 64 -5.28 -6.31 -5.76
C VAL A 64 -6.79 -6.25 -5.56
N GLN A 65 -7.19 -5.99 -4.32
CA GLN A 65 -8.57 -5.70 -3.96
C GLN A 65 -8.78 -4.19 -4.03
N VAL A 66 -9.72 -3.71 -4.86
CA VAL A 66 -9.99 -2.27 -5.02
C VAL A 66 -11.45 -1.97 -4.75
N PHE A 67 -11.70 -1.05 -3.82
CA PHE A 67 -13.04 -0.61 -3.46
C PHE A 67 -13.05 0.86 -3.04
N THR A 68 -14.24 1.41 -2.79
CA THR A 68 -14.42 2.80 -2.36
C THR A 68 -15.07 2.83 -0.97
N ASP A 69 -14.54 3.67 -0.07
CA ASP A 69 -15.11 4.00 1.25
C ASP A 69 -15.27 5.53 1.29
N ASP A 70 -16.52 6.00 1.12
CA ASP A 70 -16.86 7.42 0.98
C ASP A 70 -16.09 8.11 -0.18
N THR A 71 -15.19 9.05 0.13
CA THR A 71 -14.39 9.78 -0.87
C THR A 71 -13.06 9.12 -1.20
N PHE A 72 -12.74 7.99 -0.56
CA PHE A 72 -11.46 7.31 -0.70
C PHE A 72 -11.60 6.07 -1.57
N THR A 73 -10.64 5.87 -2.47
CA THR A 73 -10.44 4.60 -3.17
C THR A 73 -9.28 3.88 -2.50
N VAL A 74 -9.51 2.64 -2.08
CA VAL A 74 -8.57 1.81 -1.32
C VAL A 74 -8.13 0.64 -2.18
N ALA A 75 -6.82 0.36 -2.18
CA ALA A 75 -6.23 -0.84 -2.74
C ALA A 75 -5.58 -1.68 -1.63
N ILE A 76 -5.89 -2.98 -1.57
CA ILE A 76 -5.30 -3.94 -0.63
C ILE A 76 -4.67 -5.07 -1.45
N GLU A 77 -3.40 -5.36 -1.20
CA GLU A 77 -2.65 -6.40 -1.90
C GLU A 77 -2.19 -7.47 -0.90
N PRO A 78 -2.89 -8.62 -0.80
CA PRO A 78 -2.41 -9.75 0.00
C PRO A 78 -1.08 -10.25 -0.58
N ASN A 79 0.01 -10.07 0.17
CA ASN A 79 1.36 -10.43 -0.25
C ASN A 79 1.83 -9.79 -1.59
N GLY A 80 1.19 -8.70 -2.03
CA GLY A 80 1.62 -7.89 -3.17
C GLY A 80 2.28 -6.58 -2.72
N TRP A 81 2.96 -5.92 -3.64
CA TRP A 81 3.82 -4.75 -3.37
C TRP A 81 3.72 -3.66 -4.44
N THR A 82 2.70 -3.67 -5.30
CA THR A 82 2.54 -2.69 -6.39
C THR A 82 2.40 -1.27 -5.84
N GLY A 83 1.64 -1.10 -4.76
CA GLY A 83 1.45 0.18 -4.08
C GLY A 83 2.71 0.72 -3.40
N ASP A 84 3.76 -0.08 -3.24
CA ASP A 84 5.07 0.38 -2.76
C ASP A 84 5.82 1.19 -3.85
N VAL A 85 5.51 0.95 -5.13
CA VAL A 85 6.30 1.48 -6.24
C VAL A 85 6.06 2.99 -6.45
N PRO A 86 7.10 3.84 -6.43
CA PRO A 86 6.97 5.29 -6.61
C PRO A 86 6.19 5.73 -7.85
N GLU A 87 6.36 5.04 -8.98
CA GLU A 87 5.62 5.34 -10.21
C GLU A 87 4.12 5.07 -10.11
N ILE A 88 3.69 4.06 -9.34
CA ILE A 88 2.27 3.81 -9.07
C ILE A 88 1.71 4.97 -8.26
N ALA A 89 2.44 5.41 -7.23
CA ALA A 89 2.06 6.57 -6.43
C ALA A 89 1.97 7.86 -7.27
N ARG A 90 2.90 8.10 -8.21
CA ARG A 90 2.83 9.25 -9.12
C ARG A 90 1.57 9.23 -9.99
N ARG A 91 1.27 8.10 -10.62
CA ARG A 91 0.08 7.96 -11.48
C ARG A 91 -1.21 8.12 -10.68
N ALA A 92 -1.30 7.46 -9.53
CA ALA A 92 -2.49 7.46 -8.71
C ALA A 92 -2.75 8.82 -8.04
N SER A 93 -1.69 9.58 -7.72
CA SER A 93 -1.79 10.92 -7.13
C SER A 93 -1.85 12.06 -8.14
N ALA A 94 -1.98 11.81 -9.45
CA ALA A 94 -1.92 12.86 -10.48
C ALA A 94 -2.92 14.01 -10.22
N HIS A 95 -4.08 13.71 -9.64
CA HIS A 95 -5.12 14.68 -9.29
C HIS A 95 -5.44 14.76 -7.80
N GLY A 96 -4.86 13.89 -6.98
CA GLY A 96 -5.19 13.79 -5.56
C GLY A 96 -3.97 13.45 -4.70
N HIS A 97 -4.24 12.68 -3.65
CA HIS A 97 -3.27 12.24 -2.66
C HIS A 97 -3.25 10.71 -2.59
N PHE A 98 -2.05 10.14 -2.60
CA PHE A 98 -1.79 8.71 -2.47
C PHE A 98 -0.93 8.48 -1.23
N VAL A 99 -1.34 7.54 -0.37
CA VAL A 99 -0.52 7.05 0.74
C VAL A 99 -0.61 5.54 0.75
N SER A 100 0.53 4.85 0.80
CA SER A 100 0.59 3.41 1.00
C SER A 100 1.50 3.02 2.14
N ALA A 101 1.17 1.88 2.73
CA ALA A 101 2.02 1.15 3.65
C ALA A 101 2.20 -0.27 3.11
N TYR A 102 3.46 -0.72 3.06
CA TYR A 102 3.85 -2.05 2.66
C TYR A 102 4.66 -2.70 3.77
N TRP A 103 4.44 -4.00 4.00
CA TRP A 103 5.32 -4.85 4.78
C TRP A 103 5.35 -6.29 4.24
N SER A 104 6.46 -6.98 4.46
CA SER A 104 6.72 -8.34 3.93
C SER A 104 7.12 -9.34 5.01
N MET A 105 6.98 -10.64 4.71
CA MET A 105 7.53 -11.72 5.57
C MET A 105 9.06 -11.63 5.74
N SER A 106 9.77 -11.01 4.79
CA SER A 106 11.22 -10.83 4.88
C SER A 106 11.63 -9.67 5.79
N GLY A 107 10.66 -8.99 6.42
CA GLY A 107 10.89 -7.85 7.31
C GLY A 107 11.09 -6.53 6.59
N GLY A 108 10.84 -6.46 5.28
CA GLY A 108 10.84 -5.19 4.55
C GLY A 108 9.59 -4.40 4.89
N SER A 109 9.73 -3.09 5.12
CA SER A 109 8.61 -2.17 5.29
C SER A 109 8.83 -0.89 4.48
N ARG A 110 7.75 -0.25 4.04
CA ARG A 110 7.81 1.06 3.37
C ARG A 110 6.55 1.87 3.62
N ILE A 111 6.71 3.17 3.77
CA ILE A 111 5.64 4.14 3.54
C ILE A 111 5.95 4.91 2.26
N THR A 112 4.99 4.97 1.35
CA THR A 112 5.06 5.78 0.12
C THR A 112 3.94 6.79 0.10
N GLU A 113 4.26 8.05 -0.13
CA GLU A 113 3.29 9.14 -0.22
C GLU A 113 3.56 9.96 -1.48
N ALA A 114 2.51 10.29 -2.22
CA ALA A 114 2.59 11.19 -3.36
C ALA A 114 1.38 12.12 -3.44
N THR A 115 1.60 13.33 -3.92
CA THR A 115 0.54 14.33 -4.14
C THR A 115 0.80 15.03 -5.46
N THR A 116 -0.24 15.25 -6.27
CA THR A 116 -0.12 15.92 -7.58
C THR A 116 0.95 15.29 -8.49
N GLY A 117 1.07 13.96 -8.46
CA GLY A 117 2.03 13.21 -9.26
C GLY A 117 3.49 13.31 -8.82
N LYS A 118 3.77 13.87 -7.63
CA LYS A 118 5.10 13.93 -7.04
C LYS A 118 5.18 13.10 -5.78
N VAL A 119 6.17 12.22 -5.70
CA VAL A 119 6.45 11.45 -4.47
C VAL A 119 7.07 12.39 -3.44
N THR A 120 6.48 12.42 -2.26
CA THR A 120 6.87 13.26 -1.12
C THR A 120 7.39 12.45 0.06
N ALA A 121 7.12 11.15 0.08
CA ALA A 121 7.72 10.20 1.01
C ALA A 121 7.91 8.85 0.32
N HIS A 122 9.04 8.20 0.59
CA HIS A 122 9.30 6.81 0.21
C HIS A 122 10.41 6.29 1.12
N PHE A 123 10.09 5.69 2.25
CA PHE A 123 11.10 5.40 3.29
C PHE A 123 10.72 4.19 4.14
N ASP A 124 11.73 3.56 4.74
CA ASP A 124 11.51 2.51 5.74
C ASP A 124 11.15 3.17 7.09
N PRO A 125 9.94 2.94 7.64
CA PRO A 125 9.49 3.55 8.88
C PRO A 125 10.33 3.21 10.11
N PHE A 126 11.15 2.15 10.05
CA PHE A 126 11.97 1.68 11.16
C PHE A 126 13.47 1.98 10.97
N ALA A 127 13.84 2.68 9.90
CA ALA A 127 15.20 3.16 9.63
C ALA A 127 15.31 4.70 9.60
N VAL A 128 14.34 5.41 10.17
CA VAL A 128 14.30 6.89 10.22
C VAL A 128 15.58 7.44 10.87
N GLY A 129 16.16 8.49 10.28
CA GLY A 129 17.40 9.11 10.76
C GLY A 129 18.69 8.35 10.44
N TYR A 130 18.59 7.13 9.88
CA TYR A 130 19.72 6.46 9.25
C TYR A 130 19.73 6.79 7.75
N PRO A 131 20.89 6.80 7.08
CA PRO A 131 20.91 6.81 5.62
C PRO A 131 20.19 5.55 5.16
N GLY A 132 18.93 5.69 4.77
CA GLY A 132 18.15 4.63 4.18
C GLY A 132 18.81 4.11 2.90
N GLY A 133 18.32 2.99 2.40
CA GLY A 133 18.78 2.44 1.12
C GLY A 133 18.65 3.45 -0.03
N MET A 134 19.11 3.06 -1.23
CA MET A 134 18.91 3.89 -2.42
C MET A 134 17.42 4.21 -2.62
N GLY A 135 17.08 5.49 -2.70
CA GLY A 135 15.71 5.95 -2.97
C GLY A 135 14.93 6.38 -1.73
N ASP A 136 15.52 6.38 -0.54
CA ASP A 136 14.80 6.87 0.65
C ASP A 136 14.54 8.38 0.58
N LEU A 137 13.27 8.75 0.72
CA LEU A 137 12.77 10.11 0.83
C LEU A 137 11.97 10.22 2.14
N GLN A 138 12.63 10.68 3.20
CA GLN A 138 12.02 10.88 4.51
C GLN A 138 11.31 12.25 4.57
N PRO A 139 10.01 12.30 4.87
CA PRO A 139 9.27 13.54 4.96
C PRO A 139 9.43 14.19 6.34
N ASN A 140 9.20 15.51 6.44
CA ASN A 140 9.32 16.22 7.72
C ASN A 140 8.36 15.71 8.81
N TRP A 141 7.23 15.12 8.43
CA TRP A 141 6.25 14.60 9.39
C TRP A 141 6.69 13.29 10.06
N VAL A 142 7.78 12.67 9.59
CA VAL A 142 8.23 11.36 10.08
C VAL A 142 8.59 11.38 11.57
N GLU A 143 9.08 12.51 12.08
CA GLU A 143 9.44 12.68 13.49
C GLU A 143 8.22 12.62 14.43
N ASP A 144 7.04 12.95 13.89
CA ASP A 144 5.77 12.92 14.61
C ASP A 144 5.02 11.59 14.42
N ALA A 145 5.55 10.66 13.61
CA ALA A 145 4.88 9.40 13.33
C ALA A 145 5.09 8.37 14.46
N PRO A 146 4.05 7.58 14.82
CA PRO A 146 4.13 6.63 15.93
C PRO A 146 4.77 5.29 15.50
N PHE A 147 5.98 5.30 14.94
CA PHE A 147 6.64 4.06 14.52
C PHE A 147 7.21 3.28 15.70
N ASP A 148 6.63 2.11 15.94
CA ASP A 148 6.98 1.19 17.02
C ASP A 148 7.47 -0.15 16.46
N LEU A 149 8.70 -0.53 16.79
CA LEU A 149 9.28 -1.82 16.40
C LEU A 149 8.55 -3.02 17.03
N ASP A 150 7.90 -2.83 18.18
CA ASP A 150 7.13 -3.89 18.84
C ASP A 150 5.74 -4.09 18.17
N ARG A 151 5.31 -3.14 17.33
CA ARG A 151 4.01 -3.14 16.65
C ARG A 151 4.12 -2.59 15.22
N PRO A 152 4.92 -3.23 14.36
CA PRO A 152 5.30 -2.65 13.08
C PRO A 152 4.11 -2.44 12.15
N ASN A 153 3.20 -3.42 12.03
CA ASN A 153 2.08 -3.34 11.11
C ASN A 153 1.06 -2.29 11.60
N ALA A 154 0.77 -2.29 12.90
CA ALA A 154 -0.13 -1.30 13.48
C ALA A 154 0.39 0.13 13.33
N SER A 155 1.70 0.34 13.46
CA SER A 155 2.34 1.64 13.28
C SER A 155 2.23 2.14 11.84
N CYS A 156 2.41 1.24 10.87
CA CYS A 156 2.22 1.53 9.46
C CYS A 156 0.77 1.93 9.13
N LEU A 157 -0.22 1.19 9.64
CA LEU A 157 -1.64 1.55 9.47
C LEU A 157 -2.00 2.88 10.14
N ALA A 158 -1.44 3.14 11.33
CA ALA A 158 -1.60 4.42 12.01
C ALA A 158 -1.02 5.59 11.19
N ALA A 159 0.10 5.39 10.51
CA ALA A 159 0.66 6.39 9.60
C ALA A 159 -0.28 6.66 8.42
N VAL A 160 -0.87 5.62 7.81
CA VAL A 160 -1.86 5.80 6.73
C VAL A 160 -3.07 6.62 7.21
N GLU A 161 -3.67 6.29 8.37
CA GLU A 161 -4.78 7.08 8.93
C GLU A 161 -4.34 8.52 9.25
N LEU A 162 -3.16 8.73 9.84
CA LEU A 162 -2.67 10.06 10.17
C LEU A 162 -2.52 10.95 8.92
N ARG A 163 -2.09 10.36 7.80
CA ARG A 163 -1.87 11.10 6.55
C ARG A 163 -3.15 11.33 5.75
N THR A 164 -4.11 10.41 5.81
CA THR A 164 -5.30 10.43 4.95
C THR A 164 -6.59 10.81 5.68
N GLY A 165 -6.62 10.66 7.00
CA GLY A 165 -7.84 10.74 7.81
C GLY A 165 -8.75 9.51 7.71
N LEU A 166 -8.39 8.49 6.91
CA LEU A 166 -9.19 7.27 6.75
C LEU A 166 -8.78 6.21 7.77
N GLU A 167 -9.75 5.76 8.56
CA GLU A 167 -9.59 4.58 9.42
C GLU A 167 -9.55 3.30 8.58
N ILE A 168 -8.51 2.47 8.80
CA ILE A 168 -8.38 1.16 8.17
C ILE A 168 -9.14 0.11 8.99
N LYS A 169 -10.29 -0.33 8.50
CA LYS A 169 -11.18 -1.18 9.31
C LYS A 169 -10.73 -2.64 9.22
N ALA A 170 -10.50 -3.29 10.36
CA ALA A 170 -10.13 -4.71 10.43
C ALA A 170 -11.12 -5.62 9.69
N GLU A 171 -12.40 -5.23 9.66
CA GLU A 171 -13.46 -5.96 8.95
C GLU A 171 -13.24 -6.05 7.43
N TRP A 172 -12.47 -5.14 6.82
CA TRP A 172 -12.17 -5.20 5.38
C TRP A 172 -11.46 -6.50 5.00
N PHE A 173 -10.62 -7.02 5.89
CA PHE A 173 -9.83 -8.22 5.67
C PHE A 173 -10.65 -9.52 5.82
N GLY A 174 -11.85 -9.44 6.40
CA GLY A 174 -12.78 -10.57 6.50
C GLY A 174 -13.91 -10.55 5.46
N ARG A 175 -14.00 -9.49 4.64
CA ARG A 175 -15.07 -9.31 3.64
C ARG A 175 -14.61 -9.79 2.27
N GLU A 176 -15.55 -10.24 1.45
CA GLU A 176 -15.32 -10.41 0.03
C GLU A 176 -15.27 -9.04 -0.66
N LEU A 177 -14.15 -8.75 -1.32
CA LEU A 177 -13.90 -7.47 -1.99
C LEU A 177 -13.63 -7.69 -3.50
N PRO A 178 -13.97 -6.71 -4.36
CA PRO A 178 -13.61 -6.75 -5.78
C PRO A 178 -12.10 -6.89 -5.95
N THR A 179 -11.70 -8.02 -6.51
CA THR A 179 -10.31 -8.45 -6.65
C THR A 179 -9.98 -8.58 -8.12
N TYR A 180 -8.84 -8.01 -8.49
CA TYR A 180 -8.35 -7.93 -9.86
C TYR A 180 -6.96 -8.56 -9.92
N ARG A 181 -6.72 -9.31 -10.98
CA ARG A 181 -5.42 -9.92 -11.23
C ARG A 181 -4.54 -8.92 -11.97
N ILE A 182 -3.35 -8.66 -11.45
CA ILE A 182 -2.42 -7.65 -11.96
C ILE A 182 -1.07 -8.28 -12.29
N PRO A 183 -0.31 -7.75 -13.27
CA PRO A 183 1.06 -8.19 -13.50
C PRO A 183 1.96 -7.84 -12.31
N ASP A 184 3.09 -8.54 -12.21
CA ASP A 184 4.20 -8.06 -11.39
C ASP A 184 4.57 -6.62 -11.79
N PRO A 185 4.73 -5.69 -10.83
CA PRO A 185 4.91 -4.29 -11.17
C PRO A 185 6.26 -3.98 -11.85
N ASP A 186 7.29 -4.82 -11.72
CA ASP A 186 8.50 -4.70 -12.55
C ASP A 186 8.23 -5.08 -14.00
N THR A 187 7.33 -6.04 -14.24
CA THR A 187 6.87 -6.36 -15.60
C THR A 187 6.01 -5.25 -16.17
N LEU A 188 5.10 -4.69 -15.36
CA LEU A 188 4.23 -3.57 -15.73
C LEU A 188 5.01 -2.33 -16.13
N LEU A 189 6.08 -2.02 -15.40
CA LEU A 189 6.83 -0.77 -15.49
C LEU A 189 8.21 -0.91 -16.13
N LYS A 190 8.50 -2.05 -16.77
CA LYS A 190 9.81 -2.37 -17.37
C LYS A 190 10.37 -1.29 -18.31
N ASP A 191 9.49 -0.57 -19.01
CA ASP A 191 9.83 0.45 -20.00
C ASP A 191 9.76 1.89 -19.43
N VAL A 192 9.53 2.03 -18.12
CA VAL A 192 9.39 3.32 -17.44
C VAL A 192 10.69 3.65 -16.70
N ALA A 193 11.42 4.64 -17.23
CA ALA A 193 12.64 5.11 -16.59
C ALA A 193 12.35 5.63 -15.17
N ASN A 194 13.23 5.29 -14.22
CA ASN A 194 13.14 5.72 -12.82
C ASN A 194 11.86 5.30 -12.09
N ALA A 195 11.18 4.22 -12.53
CA ALA A 195 9.93 3.78 -11.91
C ALA A 195 10.05 3.49 -10.40
N ARG A 196 11.25 3.09 -9.96
CA ARG A 196 11.60 2.76 -8.58
C ARG A 196 12.16 3.92 -7.77
N LEU A 197 12.36 5.10 -8.37
CA LEU A 197 12.92 6.26 -7.68
C LEU A 197 11.79 7.25 -7.34
N PRO A 198 11.77 7.82 -6.11
CA PRO A 198 10.83 8.89 -5.76
C PRO A 198 11.03 10.16 -6.59
#